data_AF-A0A382ULL0-F1
#
_entry.id   AF-A0A382ULL0-F1
#
_cell.length_a   1.000
_cell.length_b   1.000
_cell.length_c   1.000
_cell.angle_alpha   90.00
_cell.angle_beta   90.00
_cell.angle_gamma   90.00
#
_symmetry.space_group_name_H-M   'P 1'
#
loop_
_entity.id
_entity.type
_entity.pdbx_description
1 polymer ?
#
loop_
_entity_poly.entity_id
_entity_poly.type
_entity_poly.pdbx_seq_one_letter_code
_entity_poly.pdbx_strand_id
1 'polypeptide(L)'
;FTRKKHDQALPVNAIRYCLEQAGIKSSNLNYVAFYDKPFLKFERILETYLTFAPIGIKSFIKAMPLWLKKKIWIKELIKNEIDYSGKIIFPEHHESHAASAFFPSPFQEAAFITMDGVGEWSTSSFGIGRKNQIELMADIKFPHSLGLLYSAFTYYTGFRVNSGEYKVMGLAPYGKAKYKELIYEHLIDVKEDGSFRMDMNYFNYCVGLTMTSPKFHKLFGGPPRKPESKLTQKEMDLARSVQEVTEEIVLKMSRHVRKKTGMKYLCLAGGVALNCVANGKLLRSGVFNNIW
;
A
#
# COMPACT_ATOMS: atom_id res chain seq x y z
N PHE A 1 9.27 12.00 16.42
CA PHE A 1 9.17 11.65 17.86
C PHE A 1 10.27 10.70 18.33
N THR A 2 10.32 9.42 17.95
CA THR A 2 11.24 8.44 18.57
C THR A 2 12.66 8.41 17.99
N ARG A 3 12.91 9.14 16.89
CA ARG A 3 14.17 9.11 16.09
C ARG A 3 14.50 7.73 15.50
N LYS A 4 13.62 6.73 15.67
CA LYS A 4 13.70 5.42 15.02
C LYS A 4 12.87 5.45 13.73
N LYS A 5 13.53 5.27 12.58
CA LYS A 5 12.86 5.25 11.27
C LYS A 5 11.97 3.98 11.17
N HIS A 6 10.72 4.14 10.77
CA HIS A 6 9.72 3.05 10.68
C HIS A 6 9.48 2.32 12.01
N ASP A 7 9.43 3.08 13.12
CA ASP A 7 9.08 2.54 14.42
C ASP A 7 7.71 1.83 14.36
N GLN A 8 7.66 0.58 14.80
CA GLN A 8 6.46 -0.26 14.74
C GLN A 8 5.62 -0.17 16.03
N ALA A 9 6.10 0.57 17.04
CA ALA A 9 5.39 0.76 18.29
C ALA A 9 4.14 1.63 18.10
N LEU A 10 3.21 1.54 19.06
CA LEU A 10 2.11 2.50 19.17
C LEU A 10 2.72 3.92 19.27
N PRO A 11 2.19 4.94 18.55
CA PRO A 11 2.82 6.25 18.48
C PRO A 11 2.52 7.12 19.73
N VAL A 12 2.81 6.60 20.93
CA VAL A 12 2.49 7.23 22.23
C VAL A 12 3.01 8.65 22.34
N ASN A 13 4.25 8.89 21.90
CA ASN A 13 4.84 10.23 21.93
C ASN A 13 4.12 11.22 21.01
N ALA A 14 3.60 10.76 19.87
CA ALA A 14 2.83 11.62 18.97
C ALA A 14 1.44 11.90 19.55
N ILE A 15 0.80 10.89 20.15
CA ILE A 15 -0.50 11.05 20.81
C ILE A 15 -0.39 12.05 21.96
N ARG A 16 0.60 11.89 22.84
CA ARG A 16 0.86 12.80 23.96
C ARG A 16 1.06 14.23 23.48
N TYR A 17 1.90 14.42 22.45
CA TYR A 17 2.10 15.73 21.85
C TYR A 17 0.79 16.35 21.36
N CYS A 18 -0.07 15.60 20.63
CA CYS A 18 -1.35 16.13 20.17
C CYS A 18 -2.29 16.52 21.31
N LEU A 19 -2.35 15.73 22.39
CA LEU A 19 -3.15 16.05 23.58
C LEU A 19 -2.65 17.31 24.29
N GLU A 20 -1.32 17.42 24.45
CA GLU A 20 -0.67 18.59 25.04
C GLU A 20 -0.91 19.86 24.20
N GLN A 21 -0.77 19.79 22.87
CA GLN A 21 -1.03 20.92 21.98
C GLN A 21 -2.49 21.37 21.98
N ALA A 22 -3.43 20.42 22.11
CA ALA A 22 -4.85 20.73 22.21
C ALA A 22 -5.29 21.17 23.63
N GLY A 23 -4.43 21.03 24.64
CA GLY A 23 -4.75 21.36 26.03
C GLY A 23 -5.82 20.45 26.64
N ILE A 24 -5.99 19.24 26.14
CA ILE A 24 -7.01 18.27 26.61
C ILE A 24 -6.38 17.01 27.20
N LYS A 25 -7.11 16.33 28.08
CA LYS A 25 -6.75 15.01 28.60
C LYS A 25 -7.37 13.91 27.74
N SER A 26 -6.82 12.69 27.84
CA SER A 26 -7.39 11.50 27.19
C SER A 26 -8.85 11.27 27.54
N SER A 27 -9.26 11.56 28.79
CA SER A 27 -10.65 11.47 29.26
C SER A 27 -11.61 12.46 28.57
N ASN A 28 -11.10 13.50 27.89
CA ASN A 28 -11.91 14.43 27.12
C ASN A 28 -12.20 13.94 25.70
N LEU A 29 -11.56 12.85 25.23
CA LEU A 29 -11.77 12.33 23.89
C LEU A 29 -13.12 11.60 23.78
N ASN A 30 -13.96 12.01 22.82
CA ASN A 30 -15.23 11.31 22.55
C ASN A 30 -14.99 9.92 21.96
N TYR A 31 -14.01 9.80 21.05
CA TYR A 31 -13.66 8.55 20.36
C TYR A 31 -12.15 8.47 20.14
N VAL A 32 -11.63 7.24 20.11
CA VAL A 32 -10.30 6.92 19.60
C VAL A 32 -10.45 5.96 18.43
N ALA A 33 -9.89 6.29 17.27
CA ALA A 33 -9.93 5.43 16.09
C ALA A 33 -8.56 4.79 15.85
N PHE A 34 -8.54 3.47 15.59
CA PHE A 34 -7.36 2.75 15.12
C PHE A 34 -7.59 2.28 13.68
N TYR A 35 -6.64 2.58 12.80
CA TYR A 35 -6.82 2.62 11.35
C TYR A 35 -7.12 1.28 10.66
N ASP A 36 -7.01 0.14 11.33
CA ASP A 36 -7.32 -1.16 10.74
C ASP A 36 -8.05 -2.08 11.73
N LYS A 37 -8.70 -3.12 11.19
CA LYS A 37 -9.35 -4.18 11.98
C LYS A 37 -8.34 -5.30 12.31
N PRO A 38 -7.88 -5.45 13.57
CA PRO A 38 -6.79 -6.37 13.91
C PRO A 38 -7.11 -7.84 13.63
N PHE A 39 -8.37 -8.24 13.85
CA PHE A 39 -8.81 -9.62 13.64
C PHE A 39 -8.87 -10.01 12.16
N LEU A 40 -9.43 -9.16 11.28
CA LEU A 40 -9.45 -9.43 9.84
C LEU A 40 -8.03 -9.51 9.26
N LYS A 41 -7.13 -8.64 9.75
CA LYS A 41 -5.72 -8.69 9.37
C LYS A 41 -5.04 -9.98 9.81
N PHE A 42 -5.35 -10.48 11.01
CA PHE A 42 -4.84 -11.75 11.50
C PHE A 42 -5.39 -12.93 10.70
N GLU A 43 -6.69 -12.93 10.41
CA GLU A 43 -7.36 -13.91 9.55
C GLU A 43 -6.69 -14.00 8.18
N ARG A 44 -6.46 -12.87 7.49
CA ARG A 44 -5.72 -12.88 6.22
C ARG A 44 -4.37 -13.57 6.34
N ILE A 45 -3.62 -13.26 7.38
CA ILE A 45 -2.27 -13.82 7.55
C ILE A 45 -2.35 -15.34 7.73
N LEU A 46 -3.31 -15.83 8.52
CA LEU A 46 -3.58 -17.25 8.68
C LEU A 46 -3.95 -17.90 7.33
N GLU A 47 -4.95 -17.36 6.61
CA GLU A 47 -5.40 -17.90 5.33
C GLU A 47 -4.31 -17.88 4.26
N THR A 48 -3.49 -16.84 4.24
CA THR A 48 -2.33 -16.75 3.34
C THR A 48 -1.37 -17.91 3.61
N TYR A 49 -1.04 -18.19 4.87
CA TYR A 49 -0.14 -19.29 5.17
C TYR A 49 -0.72 -20.67 4.86
N LEU A 50 -2.04 -20.84 5.00
CA LEU A 50 -2.74 -22.08 4.63
C LEU A 50 -2.78 -22.27 3.11
N THR A 51 -3.07 -21.21 2.36
CA THR A 51 -3.15 -21.24 0.88
C THR A 51 -1.82 -21.65 0.24
N PHE A 52 -0.70 -21.30 0.87
CA PHE A 52 0.65 -21.62 0.40
C PHE A 52 1.32 -22.75 1.21
N ALA A 53 0.52 -23.66 1.76
CA ALA A 53 1.03 -24.87 2.40
C ALA A 53 1.83 -25.75 1.41
N PRO A 54 2.88 -26.45 1.87
CA PRO A 54 3.34 -26.58 3.26
C PRO A 54 4.32 -25.48 3.70
N ILE A 55 4.84 -24.65 2.79
CA ILE A 55 5.86 -23.64 3.08
C ILE A 55 5.31 -22.56 4.03
N GLY A 56 4.06 -22.12 3.80
CA GLY A 56 3.40 -21.11 4.63
C GLY A 56 3.26 -21.51 6.10
N ILE A 57 3.09 -22.80 6.41
CA ILE A 57 2.94 -23.32 7.78
C ILE A 57 4.21 -23.05 8.62
N LYS A 58 5.40 -23.18 8.03
CA LYS A 58 6.66 -22.88 8.75
C LYS A 58 6.79 -21.40 9.10
N SER A 59 6.38 -20.51 8.19
CA SER A 59 6.37 -19.06 8.41
C SER A 59 5.34 -18.64 9.45
N PHE A 60 4.17 -19.28 9.43
CA PHE A 60 3.12 -19.10 10.43
C PHE A 60 3.59 -19.38 11.86
N ILE A 61 4.22 -20.54 12.10
CA ILE A 61 4.70 -20.93 13.44
C ILE A 61 5.68 -19.88 14.00
N LYS A 62 6.52 -19.27 13.16
CA LYS A 62 7.46 -18.21 13.57
C LYS A 62 6.76 -16.88 13.85
N ALA A 63 5.75 -16.51 13.06
CA ALA A 63 5.06 -15.24 13.17
C ALA A 63 3.99 -15.21 14.29
N MET A 64 3.41 -16.37 14.61
CA MET A 64 2.27 -16.53 15.51
C MET A 64 2.48 -15.90 16.91
N PRO A 65 3.61 -16.11 17.61
CA PRO A 65 3.80 -15.57 18.96
C PRO A 65 3.74 -14.03 19.02
N LEU A 66 4.17 -13.34 17.94
CA LEU A 66 4.14 -11.88 17.87
C LEU A 66 2.72 -11.34 17.71
N TRP A 67 1.89 -12.02 16.91
CA TRP A 67 0.49 -11.64 16.69
C TRP A 67 -0.35 -11.87 17.95
N LEU A 68 -0.24 -13.06 18.55
CA LEU A 68 -0.97 -13.42 19.77
C LEU A 68 -0.61 -12.56 20.98
N LYS A 69 0.64 -12.08 21.10
CA LYS A 69 1.06 -11.32 22.29
C LYS A 69 0.87 -9.81 22.17
N LYS A 70 0.85 -9.23 20.97
CA LYS A 70 0.88 -7.75 20.81
C LYS A 70 -0.23 -7.20 19.92
N LYS A 71 -0.46 -7.79 18.75
CA LYS A 71 -1.29 -7.14 17.72
C LYS A 71 -2.79 -7.36 17.90
N ILE A 72 -3.19 -8.49 18.48
CA ILE A 72 -4.60 -8.75 18.79
C ILE A 72 -5.08 -7.87 19.95
N TRP A 73 -4.19 -7.62 20.93
CA TRP A 73 -4.48 -6.83 22.13
C TRP A 73 -4.26 -5.32 21.95
N ILE A 74 -4.38 -4.82 20.71
CA ILE A 74 -4.13 -3.40 20.42
C ILE A 74 -5.12 -2.50 21.15
N LYS A 75 -6.34 -2.98 21.38
CA LYS A 75 -7.37 -2.25 22.14
C LYS A 75 -6.91 -2.02 23.57
N GLU A 76 -6.44 -3.06 24.24
CA GLU A 76 -5.91 -3.02 25.60
C GLU A 76 -4.64 -2.18 25.66
N LEU A 77 -3.75 -2.32 24.66
CA LEU A 77 -2.55 -1.50 24.56
C LEU A 77 -2.88 0.00 24.45
N ILE A 78 -3.84 0.37 23.59
CA ILE A 78 -4.30 1.75 23.47
C ILE A 78 -4.84 2.21 24.82
N LYS A 79 -5.80 1.48 25.42
CA LYS A 79 -6.40 1.85 26.71
C LYS A 79 -5.35 2.14 27.78
N ASN A 80 -4.35 1.28 27.90
CA ASN A 80 -3.32 1.39 28.94
C ASN A 80 -2.32 2.51 28.65
N GLU A 81 -1.87 2.67 27.40
CA GLU A 81 -0.82 3.65 27.05
C GLU A 81 -1.34 5.09 27.02
N ILE A 82 -2.63 5.29 26.73
CA ILE A 82 -3.24 6.63 26.69
C ILE A 82 -4.20 6.89 27.84
N ASP A 83 -4.31 5.97 28.80
CA ASP A 83 -5.26 6.04 29.93
C ASP A 83 -6.67 6.45 29.46
N TYR A 84 -7.24 5.65 28.56
CA TYR A 84 -8.51 5.94 27.90
C TYR A 84 -9.54 4.85 28.16
N SER A 85 -10.68 5.24 28.74
CA SER A 85 -11.80 4.32 29.06
C SER A 85 -12.99 4.43 28.09
N GLY A 86 -12.96 5.38 27.16
CA GLY A 86 -14.05 5.63 26.23
C GLY A 86 -14.11 4.65 25.05
N LYS A 87 -14.84 5.04 23.99
CA LYS A 87 -15.11 4.18 22.84
C LYS A 87 -13.94 4.19 21.86
N ILE A 88 -13.34 3.01 21.66
CA ILE A 88 -12.34 2.76 20.62
C ILE A 88 -13.02 2.13 19.40
N ILE A 89 -12.84 2.72 18.23
CA ILE A 89 -13.39 2.25 16.95
C ILE A 89 -12.28 1.77 16.02
N PHE A 90 -12.62 0.84 15.14
CA PHE A 90 -11.72 0.18 14.20
C PHE A 90 -12.32 0.25 12.79
N PRO A 91 -12.20 1.39 12.08
CA PRO A 91 -12.50 1.46 10.65
C PRO A 91 -11.61 0.52 9.85
N GLU A 92 -11.98 0.28 8.59
CA GLU A 92 -11.14 -0.51 7.68
C GLU A 92 -9.92 0.30 7.22
N HIS A 93 -8.81 -0.38 6.90
CA HIS A 93 -7.56 0.28 6.47
C HIS A 93 -7.75 1.15 5.23
N HIS A 94 -8.45 0.62 4.23
CA HIS A 94 -8.70 1.34 2.98
C HIS A 94 -9.70 2.47 3.13
N GLU A 95 -10.66 2.33 4.06
CA GLU A 95 -11.58 3.40 4.44
C GLU A 95 -10.82 4.53 5.15
N SER A 96 -9.90 4.19 6.07
CA SER A 96 -9.04 5.16 6.75
C SER A 96 -8.16 5.94 5.76
N HIS A 97 -7.61 5.26 4.74
CA HIS A 97 -6.89 5.92 3.65
C HIS A 97 -7.80 6.87 2.86
N ALA A 98 -8.98 6.41 2.45
CA ALA A 98 -9.93 7.23 1.71
C ALA A 98 -10.34 8.48 2.52
N ALA A 99 -10.61 8.31 3.82
CA ALA A 99 -10.91 9.39 4.75
C ALA A 99 -9.76 10.40 4.88
N SER A 100 -8.51 9.91 4.95
CA SER A 100 -7.32 10.76 5.07
C SER A 100 -7.07 11.63 3.84
N ALA A 101 -7.62 11.26 2.68
CA ALA A 101 -7.51 12.05 1.45
C ALA A 101 -8.77 12.90 1.21
N PHE A 102 -9.97 12.32 1.31
CA PHE A 102 -11.21 13.01 0.98
C PHE A 102 -11.57 14.12 1.96
N PHE A 103 -11.60 13.87 3.27
CA PHE A 103 -12.05 14.86 4.26
C PHE A 103 -11.19 16.13 4.36
N PRO A 104 -9.85 16.09 4.20
CA PRO A 104 -9.06 17.32 4.13
C PRO A 104 -9.00 17.94 2.73
N SER A 105 -9.54 17.28 1.70
CA SER A 105 -9.57 17.83 0.35
C SER A 105 -10.51 19.05 0.26
N PRO A 106 -10.31 19.95 -0.72
CA PRO A 106 -11.22 21.07 -0.94
C PRO A 106 -12.55 20.66 -1.59
N PHE A 107 -12.78 19.37 -1.85
CA PHE A 107 -13.90 18.88 -2.63
C PHE A 107 -15.08 18.47 -1.73
N GLN A 108 -16.28 18.97 -2.05
CA GLN A 108 -17.52 18.54 -1.37
C GLN A 108 -17.95 17.13 -1.77
N GLU A 109 -17.63 16.75 -3.02
CA GLU A 109 -17.76 15.39 -3.53
C GLU A 109 -16.61 15.06 -4.47
N ALA A 110 -16.10 13.84 -4.36
CA ALA A 110 -15.02 13.35 -5.20
C ALA A 110 -15.08 11.83 -5.29
N ALA A 111 -14.51 11.27 -6.35
CA ALA A 111 -14.09 9.87 -6.30
C ALA A 111 -12.83 9.76 -5.44
N PHE A 112 -12.56 8.57 -4.92
CA PHE A 112 -11.26 8.25 -4.35
C PHE A 112 -10.69 6.97 -4.94
N ILE A 113 -9.36 6.88 -4.99
CA ILE A 113 -8.62 5.64 -5.24
C ILE A 113 -7.56 5.49 -4.16
N THR A 114 -7.64 4.39 -3.40
CA THR A 114 -6.61 3.96 -2.46
C THR A 114 -5.78 2.87 -3.11
N MET A 115 -4.45 3.01 -3.14
CA MET A 115 -3.52 2.01 -3.66
C MET A 115 -2.37 1.80 -2.68
N ASP A 116 -2.28 0.61 -2.09
CA ASP A 116 -1.32 0.30 -1.02
C ASP A 116 -0.66 -1.08 -1.21
N GLY A 117 0.33 -1.38 -0.37
CA GLY A 117 0.93 -2.71 -0.30
C GLY A 117 -0.09 -3.77 0.12
N VAL A 118 -0.62 -3.66 1.34
CA VAL A 118 -1.66 -4.55 1.87
C VAL A 118 -2.36 -3.94 3.10
N GLY A 119 -3.69 -3.93 3.10
CA GLY A 119 -4.51 -3.65 4.28
C GLY A 119 -4.86 -4.92 5.07
N GLU A 120 -6.13 -5.05 5.47
CA GLU A 120 -6.70 -6.30 5.97
C GLU A 120 -6.78 -7.34 4.86
N TRP A 121 -7.33 -6.96 3.71
CA TRP A 121 -7.40 -7.79 2.49
C TRP A 121 -7.18 -6.96 1.22
N SER A 122 -7.78 -5.79 1.18
CA SER A 122 -7.68 -4.89 0.03
C SER A 122 -6.23 -4.40 -0.14
N THR A 123 -5.85 -4.20 -1.39
CA THR A 123 -4.56 -3.65 -1.83
C THR A 123 -4.79 -2.46 -2.75
N SER A 124 -5.95 -2.41 -3.40
CA SER A 124 -6.46 -1.22 -4.06
C SER A 124 -7.97 -1.15 -3.89
N SER A 125 -8.53 0.04 -3.73
CA SER A 125 -9.99 0.22 -3.67
C SER A 125 -10.38 1.57 -4.25
N PHE A 126 -11.63 1.68 -4.67
CA PHE A 126 -12.19 2.96 -5.10
C PHE A 126 -13.62 3.14 -4.61
N GLY A 127 -14.06 4.39 -4.64
CA GLY A 127 -15.42 4.73 -4.27
C GLY A 127 -15.68 6.22 -4.39
N ILE A 128 -16.69 6.69 -3.67
CA ILE A 128 -17.07 8.10 -3.63
C ILE A 128 -17.06 8.65 -2.20
N GLY A 129 -16.59 9.88 -2.06
CA GLY A 129 -16.77 10.70 -0.88
C GLY A 129 -17.81 11.78 -1.16
N ARG A 130 -18.76 11.98 -0.25
CA ARG A 130 -19.73 13.09 -0.31
C ARG A 130 -19.97 13.63 1.10
N LYS A 131 -19.76 14.92 1.29
CA LYS A 131 -19.92 15.60 2.59
C LYS A 131 -19.12 14.85 3.70
N ASN A 132 -19.80 14.17 4.60
CA ASN A 132 -19.26 13.44 5.73
C ASN A 132 -19.32 11.91 5.56
N GLN A 133 -19.53 11.42 4.33
CA GLN A 133 -19.70 10.00 4.04
C GLN A 133 -18.70 9.54 2.98
N ILE A 134 -18.30 8.28 3.11
CA ILE A 134 -17.43 7.56 2.18
C ILE A 134 -18.10 6.22 1.88
N GLU A 135 -18.19 5.88 0.61
CA GLU A 135 -18.77 4.63 0.13
C GLU A 135 -17.74 3.92 -0.76
N LEU A 136 -17.27 2.75 -0.33
CA LEU A 136 -16.41 1.87 -1.13
C LEU A 136 -17.26 1.10 -2.13
N MET A 137 -16.86 1.11 -3.40
CA MET A 137 -17.62 0.46 -4.49
C MET A 137 -17.00 -0.86 -4.92
N ALA A 138 -15.66 -0.96 -4.92
CA ALA A 138 -14.95 -2.18 -5.27
C ALA A 138 -13.50 -2.15 -4.75
N ASP A 139 -12.90 -3.33 -4.68
CA ASP A 139 -11.51 -3.52 -4.30
C ASP A 139 -10.78 -4.60 -5.14
N ILE A 140 -9.46 -4.51 -5.13
CA ILE A 140 -8.54 -5.58 -5.51
C ILE A 140 -7.98 -6.14 -4.22
N LYS A 141 -8.00 -7.46 -4.08
CA LYS A 141 -7.57 -8.16 -2.87
C LYS A 141 -6.16 -8.72 -3.02
N PHE A 142 -5.48 -8.80 -1.88
CA PHE A 142 -4.25 -9.56 -1.69
C PHE A 142 -4.45 -11.00 -2.22
N PRO A 143 -3.47 -11.59 -2.95
CA PRO A 143 -2.06 -11.18 -3.05
C PRO A 143 -1.71 -10.22 -4.20
N HIS A 144 -2.70 -9.75 -4.95
CA HIS A 144 -2.47 -8.88 -6.10
C HIS A 144 -2.38 -7.43 -5.63
N SER A 145 -1.22 -6.78 -5.77
CA SER A 145 -1.01 -5.41 -5.32
C SER A 145 -0.03 -4.68 -6.23
N LEU A 146 -0.42 -3.50 -6.70
CA LEU A 146 0.46 -2.61 -7.44
C LEU A 146 1.63 -2.13 -6.56
N GLY A 147 1.36 -1.90 -5.27
CA GLY A 147 2.39 -1.57 -4.29
C GLY A 147 3.40 -2.70 -4.11
N LEU A 148 2.95 -3.96 -4.00
CA LEU A 148 3.85 -5.11 -3.85
C LEU A 148 4.61 -5.43 -5.14
N LEU A 149 4.03 -5.18 -6.32
CA LEU A 149 4.76 -5.23 -7.59
C LEU A 149 5.92 -4.22 -7.55
N TYR A 150 5.64 -2.97 -7.22
CA TYR A 150 6.66 -1.93 -7.15
C TYR A 150 7.73 -2.21 -6.08
N SER A 151 7.32 -2.72 -4.91
CA SER A 151 8.24 -3.18 -3.86
C SER A 151 9.07 -4.40 -4.28
N ALA A 152 8.58 -5.27 -5.16
CA ALA A 152 9.37 -6.38 -5.71
C ALA A 152 10.53 -5.87 -6.58
N PHE A 153 10.28 -4.87 -7.43
CA PHE A 153 11.35 -4.20 -8.19
C PHE A 153 12.28 -3.38 -7.29
N THR A 154 11.75 -2.75 -6.24
CA THR A 154 12.55 -2.07 -5.21
C THR A 154 13.53 -3.04 -4.54
N TYR A 155 13.05 -4.21 -4.14
CA TYR A 155 13.88 -5.28 -3.60
C TYR A 155 14.90 -5.79 -4.63
N TYR A 156 14.47 -6.05 -5.85
CA TYR A 156 15.30 -6.64 -6.90
C TYR A 156 16.44 -5.72 -7.36
N THR A 157 16.21 -4.40 -7.35
CA THR A 157 17.22 -3.36 -7.59
C THR A 157 18.10 -3.07 -6.37
N GLY A 158 17.99 -3.87 -5.30
CA GLY A 158 18.86 -3.81 -4.13
C GLY A 158 18.53 -2.67 -3.17
N PHE A 159 17.34 -2.09 -3.25
CA PHE A 159 16.86 -1.09 -2.29
C PHE A 159 16.00 -1.72 -1.19
N ARG A 160 15.88 -1.00 -0.07
CA ARG A 160 15.13 -1.45 1.10
C ARG A 160 13.63 -1.20 0.92
N VAL A 161 12.83 -2.26 0.88
CA VAL A 161 11.36 -2.23 0.84
C VAL A 161 10.79 -1.40 2.00
N ASN A 162 9.66 -0.71 1.75
CA ASN A 162 8.96 0.24 2.62
C ASN A 162 9.74 1.53 2.91
N SER A 163 10.84 1.78 2.20
CA SER A 163 11.71 2.94 2.42
C SER A 163 12.59 3.32 1.23
N GLY A 164 12.46 2.61 0.11
CA GLY A 164 13.38 2.67 -1.02
C GLY A 164 12.66 2.81 -2.36
N GLU A 165 11.33 2.75 -2.34
CA GLU A 165 10.45 2.87 -3.51
C GLU A 165 10.68 4.22 -4.22
N TYR A 166 10.87 5.30 -3.46
CA TYR A 166 11.22 6.61 -4.03
C TYR A 166 12.58 6.62 -4.74
N LYS A 167 13.52 5.74 -4.35
CA LYS A 167 14.81 5.62 -5.05
C LYS A 167 14.62 4.96 -6.41
N VAL A 168 13.75 3.96 -6.53
CA VAL A 168 13.36 3.39 -7.83
C VAL A 168 12.71 4.46 -8.70
N MET A 169 11.81 5.26 -8.12
CA MET A 169 11.17 6.37 -8.84
C MET A 169 12.20 7.39 -9.35
N GLY A 170 13.17 7.76 -8.50
CA GLY A 170 14.26 8.65 -8.89
C GLY A 170 15.28 8.03 -9.86
N LEU A 171 15.38 6.70 -9.91
CA LEU A 171 16.25 5.96 -10.84
C LEU A 171 15.63 5.81 -12.23
N ALA A 172 14.29 5.78 -12.31
CA ALA A 172 13.55 5.56 -13.55
C ALA A 172 13.92 6.49 -14.72
N PRO A 173 14.19 7.80 -14.54
CA PRO A 173 14.59 8.69 -15.64
C PRO A 173 15.91 8.33 -16.33
N TYR A 174 16.78 7.54 -15.69
CA TYR A 174 18.08 7.13 -16.25
C TYR A 174 18.00 5.83 -17.07
N GLY A 175 16.82 5.20 -17.13
CA GLY A 175 16.61 3.93 -17.81
C GLY A 175 15.82 4.05 -19.11
N LYS A 176 15.75 2.94 -19.83
CA LYS A 176 14.81 2.69 -20.93
C LYS A 176 13.80 1.63 -20.49
N ALA A 177 12.56 1.71 -20.98
CA ALA A 177 11.47 0.80 -20.62
C ALA A 177 11.61 -0.61 -21.25
N LYS A 178 12.81 -1.19 -21.26
CA LYS A 178 13.17 -2.42 -21.96
C LYS A 178 12.43 -3.67 -21.46
N TYR A 179 11.94 -3.64 -20.22
CA TYR A 179 11.33 -4.79 -19.55
C TYR A 179 9.82 -4.64 -19.39
N LYS A 180 9.21 -3.59 -19.95
CA LYS A 180 7.79 -3.31 -19.79
C LYS A 180 6.93 -4.44 -20.35
N GLU A 181 7.26 -4.92 -21.55
CA GLU A 181 6.57 -6.02 -22.22
C GLU A 181 6.68 -7.29 -21.38
N LEU A 182 7.87 -7.64 -20.89
CA LEU A 182 8.07 -8.82 -20.02
C LEU A 182 7.25 -8.73 -18.72
N ILE A 183 7.07 -7.53 -18.17
CA ILE A 183 6.23 -7.34 -16.98
C ILE A 183 4.77 -7.67 -17.30
N TYR A 184 4.23 -7.18 -18.41
CA TYR A 184 2.85 -7.47 -18.82
C TYR A 184 2.65 -8.92 -19.27
N GLU A 185 3.64 -9.52 -19.92
CA GLU A 185 3.56 -10.90 -20.40
C GLU A 185 3.59 -11.93 -19.26
N HIS A 186 4.34 -11.66 -18.20
CA HIS A 186 4.64 -12.67 -17.18
C HIS A 186 4.19 -12.32 -15.77
N LEU A 187 4.26 -11.05 -15.36
CA LEU A 187 4.08 -10.69 -13.95
C LEU A 187 2.66 -10.25 -13.62
N ILE A 188 2.01 -9.51 -14.53
CA ILE A 188 0.74 -8.86 -14.26
C ILE A 188 -0.16 -8.79 -15.50
N ASP A 189 -1.35 -9.35 -15.37
CA ASP A 189 -2.43 -9.28 -16.35
C ASP A 189 -3.37 -8.13 -15.96
N VAL A 190 -3.36 -7.04 -16.74
CA VAL A 190 -4.12 -5.81 -16.49
C VAL A 190 -5.26 -5.70 -17.49
N LYS A 191 -6.48 -5.49 -17.01
CA LYS A 191 -7.67 -5.33 -17.84
C LYS A 191 -7.92 -3.86 -18.19
N GLU A 192 -8.85 -3.63 -19.12
CA GLU A 192 -9.17 -2.27 -19.59
C GLU A 192 -9.71 -1.35 -18.49
N ASP A 193 -10.36 -1.91 -17.47
CA ASP A 193 -10.81 -1.16 -16.29
C ASP A 193 -9.69 -0.88 -15.28
N GLY A 194 -8.46 -1.34 -15.54
CA GLY A 194 -7.34 -1.22 -14.61
C GLY A 194 -7.36 -2.23 -13.47
N SER A 195 -8.34 -3.15 -13.43
CA SER A 195 -8.25 -4.32 -12.56
C SER A 195 -7.11 -5.23 -13.04
N PHE A 196 -6.49 -5.94 -12.10
CA PHE A 196 -5.35 -6.78 -12.45
C PHE A 196 -5.22 -8.01 -11.56
N ARG A 197 -4.54 -9.02 -12.10
CA ARG A 197 -4.05 -10.18 -11.34
C ARG A 197 -2.57 -10.38 -11.64
N MET A 198 -1.85 -10.83 -10.62
CA MET A 198 -0.41 -11.10 -10.71
C MET A 198 -0.14 -12.60 -10.72
N ASP A 199 0.83 -13.04 -11.51
CA ASP A 199 1.32 -14.42 -11.43
C ASP A 199 2.21 -14.59 -10.20
N MET A 200 1.62 -15.19 -9.16
CA MET A 200 2.27 -15.38 -7.87
C MET A 200 3.49 -16.29 -7.91
N ASN A 201 3.72 -17.05 -8.99
CA ASN A 201 4.91 -17.88 -9.15
C ASN A 201 6.21 -17.05 -9.24
N TYR A 202 6.11 -15.77 -9.59
CA TYR A 202 7.25 -14.84 -9.68
C TYR A 202 7.53 -14.11 -8.36
N PHE A 203 6.65 -14.24 -7.36
CA PHE A 203 6.74 -13.51 -6.11
C PHE A 203 6.90 -14.46 -4.93
N ASN A 204 7.50 -13.95 -3.85
CA ASN A 204 7.74 -14.73 -2.65
C ASN A 204 7.21 -14.05 -1.37
N TYR A 205 6.60 -12.86 -1.48
CA TYR A 205 6.16 -12.08 -0.32
C TYR A 205 4.96 -12.68 0.44
N CYS A 206 4.25 -13.68 -0.12
CA CYS A 206 3.15 -14.34 0.57
C CYS A 206 3.62 -15.25 1.71
N VAL A 207 4.79 -15.87 1.57
CA VAL A 207 5.28 -16.88 2.54
C VAL A 207 6.78 -16.81 2.83
N GLY A 208 7.55 -16.15 1.97
CA GLY A 208 8.99 -16.05 2.07
C GLY A 208 9.47 -14.78 2.79
N LEU A 209 10.78 -14.74 3.01
CA LEU A 209 11.48 -13.57 3.58
C LEU A 209 11.97 -12.59 2.49
N THR A 210 11.62 -12.83 1.23
CA THR A 210 12.04 -12.06 0.05
C THR A 210 10.82 -11.65 -0.78
N MET A 211 10.97 -10.63 -1.62
CA MET A 211 9.87 -10.20 -2.50
C MET A 211 9.73 -11.03 -3.77
N THR A 212 10.86 -11.46 -4.34
CA THR A 212 10.95 -12.09 -5.66
C THR A 212 11.34 -13.56 -5.58
N SER A 213 10.82 -14.40 -6.47
CA SER A 213 11.15 -15.83 -6.56
C SER A 213 12.31 -16.12 -7.54
N PRO A 214 12.85 -17.35 -7.58
CA PRO A 214 13.82 -17.76 -8.60
C PRO A 214 13.32 -17.62 -10.04
N LYS A 215 12.00 -17.73 -10.29
CA LYS A 215 11.43 -17.48 -11.63
C LYS A 215 11.57 -16.02 -12.04
N PHE A 216 11.39 -15.09 -11.11
CA PHE A 216 11.66 -13.66 -11.32
C PHE A 216 13.13 -13.43 -11.63
N HIS A 217 14.04 -14.11 -10.92
CA HIS A 217 15.48 -14.01 -11.16
C HIS A 217 15.85 -14.50 -12.55
N LYS A 218 15.29 -15.64 -12.98
CA LYS A 218 15.48 -16.15 -14.34
C LYS A 218 14.93 -15.19 -15.39
N LEU A 219 13.74 -14.64 -15.18
CA LEU A 219 13.08 -13.70 -16.10
C LEU A 219 13.93 -12.46 -16.38
N PHE A 220 14.54 -11.89 -15.34
CA PHE A 220 15.38 -10.69 -15.47
C PHE A 220 16.88 -11.00 -15.51
N GLY A 221 17.28 -12.25 -15.75
CA GLY A 221 18.67 -12.63 -16.01
C GLY A 221 19.61 -12.42 -14.82
N GLY A 222 19.24 -12.87 -13.63
CA GLY A 222 20.15 -12.97 -12.48
C GLY A 222 19.49 -12.80 -11.11
N PRO A 223 20.27 -12.90 -10.02
CA PRO A 223 19.78 -12.64 -8.67
C PRO A 223 19.49 -11.13 -8.45
N PRO A 224 18.80 -10.76 -7.35
CA PRO A 224 18.65 -9.38 -6.93
C PRO A 224 20.00 -8.70 -6.77
N ARG A 225 20.07 -7.41 -7.08
CA ARG A 225 21.29 -6.62 -6.83
C ARG A 225 21.61 -6.61 -5.33
N LYS A 226 22.87 -6.87 -4.99
CA LYS A 226 23.36 -6.72 -3.61
C LYS A 226 23.19 -5.26 -3.15
N PRO A 227 22.62 -4.98 -1.97
CA PRO A 227 22.50 -3.61 -1.46
C PRO A 227 23.85 -2.87 -1.43
N GLU A 228 23.80 -1.55 -1.62
CA GLU A 228 24.98 -0.66 -1.62
C GLU A 228 26.11 -1.02 -2.62
N SER A 229 25.87 -1.94 -3.56
CA SER A 229 26.76 -2.15 -4.71
C SER A 229 26.56 -1.09 -5.80
N LYS A 230 27.41 -1.11 -6.83
CA LYS A 230 27.29 -0.24 -8.00
C LYS A 230 25.97 -0.49 -8.75
N LEU A 231 25.26 0.57 -9.10
CA LEU A 231 24.10 0.53 -9.99
C LEU A 231 24.57 0.42 -11.44
N THR A 232 23.84 -0.36 -12.25
CA THR A 232 24.10 -0.54 -13.68
C THR A 232 22.90 -0.08 -14.50
N GLN A 233 23.07 -0.07 -15.83
CA GLN A 233 21.97 0.24 -16.75
C GLN A 233 20.78 -0.72 -16.57
N LYS A 234 21.04 -1.98 -16.17
CA LYS A 234 19.99 -2.97 -15.91
C LYS A 234 19.00 -2.48 -14.85
N GLU A 235 19.49 -1.99 -13.70
CA GLU A 235 18.61 -1.51 -12.64
C GLU A 235 17.86 -0.25 -13.04
N MET A 236 18.48 0.62 -13.84
CA MET A 236 17.82 1.81 -14.39
C MET A 236 16.70 1.41 -15.34
N ASP A 237 16.94 0.47 -16.25
CA ASP A 237 15.94 -0.02 -17.19
C ASP A 237 14.78 -0.75 -16.49
N LEU A 238 15.07 -1.54 -15.45
CA LEU A 238 14.06 -2.17 -14.60
C LEU A 238 13.19 -1.12 -13.89
N ALA A 239 13.83 -0.10 -13.30
CA ALA A 239 13.14 1.01 -12.65
C ALA A 239 12.26 1.79 -13.63
N ARG A 240 12.75 2.10 -14.83
CA ARG A 240 11.97 2.76 -15.89
C ARG A 240 10.77 1.92 -16.29
N SER A 241 10.96 0.63 -16.47
CA SER A 241 9.91 -0.28 -16.93
C SER A 241 8.77 -0.42 -15.91
N VAL A 242 9.07 -0.67 -14.63
CA VAL A 242 8.02 -0.77 -13.59
C VAL A 242 7.30 0.55 -13.35
N GLN A 243 8.02 1.67 -13.49
CA GLN A 243 7.46 3.01 -13.36
C GLN A 243 6.42 3.28 -14.47
N GLU A 244 6.73 2.96 -15.73
CA GLU A 244 5.76 3.09 -16.82
C GLU A 244 4.55 2.16 -16.67
N VAL A 245 4.76 0.91 -16.25
CA VAL A 245 3.66 -0.03 -15.97
C VAL A 245 2.73 0.52 -14.89
N THR A 246 3.31 1.06 -13.82
CA THR A 246 2.55 1.63 -12.70
C THR A 246 1.74 2.84 -13.14
N GLU A 247 2.36 3.75 -13.89
CA GLU A 247 1.70 4.91 -14.48
C GLU A 247 0.48 4.53 -15.36
N GLU A 248 0.62 3.50 -16.18
CA GLU A 248 -0.42 3.04 -17.09
C GLU A 248 -1.59 2.40 -16.34
N ILE A 249 -1.31 1.60 -15.31
CA ILE A 249 -2.33 0.99 -14.46
C ILE A 249 -3.10 2.07 -13.70
N VAL A 250 -2.41 3.02 -13.06
CA VAL A 250 -3.03 4.14 -12.34
C VAL A 250 -3.96 4.93 -13.27
N LEU A 251 -3.54 5.16 -14.52
CA LEU A 251 -4.35 5.86 -15.50
C LEU A 251 -5.58 5.05 -15.95
N LYS A 252 -5.44 3.74 -16.17
CA LYS A 252 -6.58 2.84 -16.49
C LYS A 252 -7.59 2.80 -15.35
N MET A 253 -7.13 2.61 -14.11
CA MET A 253 -7.98 2.65 -12.90
C MET A 253 -8.70 3.99 -12.80
N SER A 254 -7.99 5.11 -12.97
CA SER A 254 -8.58 6.45 -12.90
C SER A 254 -9.67 6.69 -13.94
N ARG A 255 -9.45 6.25 -15.19
CA ARG A 255 -10.46 6.33 -16.26
C ARG A 255 -11.69 5.49 -15.93
N HIS A 256 -11.50 4.28 -15.41
CA HIS A 256 -12.60 3.43 -14.98
C HIS A 256 -13.40 4.09 -13.85
N VAL A 257 -12.73 4.60 -12.83
CA VAL A 257 -13.37 5.27 -11.69
C VAL A 257 -14.12 6.52 -12.14
N ARG A 258 -13.56 7.32 -13.04
CA ARG A 258 -14.28 8.47 -13.63
C ARG A 258 -15.55 8.02 -14.32
N LYS A 259 -15.49 6.96 -15.13
CA LYS A 259 -16.65 6.40 -15.85
C LYS A 259 -17.71 5.84 -14.90
N LYS A 260 -17.30 5.17 -13.81
CA LYS A 260 -18.22 4.53 -12.85
C LYS A 260 -18.88 5.51 -11.90
N THR A 261 -18.14 6.51 -11.44
CA THR A 261 -18.61 7.44 -10.41
C THR A 261 -19.22 8.71 -10.99
N GLY A 262 -18.83 9.10 -12.21
CA GLY A 262 -19.16 10.40 -12.80
C GLY A 262 -18.51 11.61 -12.12
N MET A 263 -17.67 11.38 -11.10
CA MET A 263 -17.11 12.44 -10.27
C MET A 263 -16.10 13.30 -11.02
N LYS A 264 -16.13 14.61 -10.75
CA LYS A 264 -15.24 15.58 -11.41
C LYS A 264 -13.82 15.59 -10.83
N TYR A 265 -13.70 15.22 -9.56
CA TYR A 265 -12.46 15.28 -8.79
C TYR A 265 -12.08 13.89 -8.27
N LEU A 266 -10.79 13.70 -8.01
CA LEU A 266 -10.24 12.45 -7.50
C LEU A 266 -9.33 12.69 -6.29
N CYS A 267 -9.53 11.96 -5.21
CA CYS A 267 -8.63 11.89 -4.07
C CYS A 267 -7.79 10.59 -4.14
N LEU A 268 -6.48 10.69 -3.97
CA LEU A 268 -5.54 9.57 -4.00
C LEU A 268 -5.01 9.29 -2.60
N ALA A 269 -4.97 8.01 -2.22
CA ALA A 269 -4.44 7.58 -0.94
C ALA A 269 -3.65 6.25 -1.05
N GLY A 270 -3.00 5.85 0.04
CA GLY A 270 -2.16 4.65 0.08
C GLY A 270 -0.71 4.88 -0.37
N GLY A 271 0.16 3.90 -0.11
CA GLY A 271 1.60 4.04 -0.36
C GLY A 271 1.98 4.32 -1.82
N VAL A 272 1.18 3.84 -2.78
CA VAL A 272 1.43 4.07 -4.21
C VAL A 272 1.09 5.51 -4.62
N ALA A 273 0.17 6.18 -3.92
CA ALA A 273 -0.18 7.58 -4.16
C ALA A 273 0.99 8.55 -3.87
N LEU A 274 2.07 8.09 -3.21
CA LEU A 274 3.31 8.86 -3.06
C LEU A 274 4.15 8.91 -4.34
N ASN A 275 3.78 8.18 -5.39
CA ASN A 275 4.46 8.22 -6.68
C ASN A 275 4.08 9.50 -7.45
N CYS A 276 4.86 10.57 -7.24
CA CYS A 276 4.59 11.86 -7.84
C CYS A 276 4.66 11.87 -9.38
N VAL A 277 5.41 10.95 -9.98
CA VAL A 277 5.48 10.81 -11.45
C VAL A 277 4.15 10.28 -11.99
N ALA A 278 3.59 9.25 -11.37
CA ALA A 278 2.26 8.72 -11.71
C ALA A 278 1.16 9.78 -11.49
N ASN A 279 1.17 10.47 -10.36
CA ASN A 279 0.21 11.54 -10.07
C ASN A 279 0.31 12.68 -11.09
N GLY A 280 1.53 13.10 -11.44
CA GLY A 280 1.75 14.15 -12.43
C GLY A 280 1.25 13.76 -13.83
N LYS A 281 1.44 12.51 -14.24
CA LYS A 281 0.90 12.00 -15.51
C LYS A 281 -0.63 11.94 -15.48
N LEU A 282 -1.21 11.50 -14.37
CA LEU A 282 -2.67 11.48 -14.19
C LEU A 282 -3.26 12.88 -14.24
N LEU A 283 -2.69 13.85 -13.53
CA LEU A 283 -3.15 15.25 -13.55
C LEU A 283 -3.14 15.82 -14.97
N ARG A 284 -2.05 15.61 -15.72
CA ARG A 284 -1.93 16.07 -17.11
C ARG A 284 -2.84 15.34 -18.10
N SER A 285 -3.35 14.16 -17.74
CA SER A 285 -4.25 13.40 -18.62
C SER A 285 -5.65 14.00 -18.75
N GLY A 286 -6.04 14.90 -17.85
CA GLY A 286 -7.37 15.54 -17.86
C GLY A 286 -8.53 14.59 -17.55
N VAL A 287 -8.28 13.37 -17.09
CA VAL A 287 -9.34 12.39 -16.72
C VAL A 287 -10.22 12.94 -15.59
N PHE A 288 -9.61 13.67 -14.66
CA PHE A 288 -10.30 14.45 -13.63
C PHE A 288 -9.96 15.92 -13.78
N ASN A 289 -10.87 16.79 -13.34
CA ASN A 289 -10.69 18.23 -13.38
C ASN A 289 -9.55 18.66 -12.45
N ASN A 290 -9.41 17.97 -11.31
CA ASN A 290 -8.30 18.13 -10.39
C ASN A 290 -8.14 16.86 -9.53
N ILE A 291 -6.98 16.71 -8.89
CA ILE A 291 -6.67 15.62 -7.96
C ILE A 291 -6.23 16.17 -6.59
N TRP A 292 -6.38 15.35 -5.56
CA TRP A 292 -5.88 15.58 -4.20
C TRP A 292 -5.04 14.39 -3.73
#